data_AF-A0A8J3ZIU5-F1
#
_entry.id   AF-A0A8J3ZIU5-F1
#
_cell.length_a   1.000
_cell.length_b   1.000
_cell.length_c   1.000
_cell.angle_alpha   90.00
_cell.angle_beta   90.00
_cell.angle_gamma   90.00
#
_symmetry.space_group_name_H-M   'P 1'
#
loop_
_entity.id
_entity.type
_entity.pdbx_description
1 polymer ?
#
loop_
_entity_poly.entity_id
_entity_poly.type
_entity_poly.pdbx_seq_one_letter_code
_entity_poly.pdbx_strand_id
1 'polypeptide(L)'
;MLYAYLESFRCHEETDEVGADEPYVIVTAVDLTSTVSVSGIPVPIPTSRVFRYGAFGDVDGAETHQVPFQSFWGLNGEERSLRPDDAIFIVGLMENDDGNPENLRGIVAATVAGTLSTTLSADRGTKVNRLLQDINSALSTVTGAPNFDDRVGAPQELRFEQGDVALAETGNTARKSLQFRGDGGHYTLTFAARDRGQAAWRFCHRCRTMFFDGFPTKGVCPAGGGHAAAGFVFFLPHEHAGPFGGQPDWRFCDRCFAMFWSGDPNNQGRCPAGGNHTKQGFMFFLPHDHNGPGQDQWRFCDKCRVMFWNGEANKGRCIAGGGHNAQGFNFKLDFTP
;
A
#
# COMPACT_ATOMS: atom_id res chain seq x y z
N MET A 1 8.94 -3.91 5.08
CA MET A 1 7.85 -3.21 5.78
C MET A 1 6.50 -3.82 5.43
N LEU A 2 5.61 -4.04 6.41
CA LEU A 2 4.32 -4.67 6.13
C LEU A 2 3.26 -3.69 5.65
N TYR A 3 2.63 -4.04 4.53
CA TYR A 3 1.41 -3.40 4.05
C TYR A 3 0.23 -4.31 4.35
N ALA A 4 -0.87 -3.73 4.81
CA ALA A 4 -2.14 -4.42 5.01
C ALA A 4 -3.21 -3.77 4.12
N TYR A 5 -3.93 -4.58 3.34
CA TYR A 5 -4.84 -4.10 2.30
C TYR A 5 -6.01 -5.07 2.09
N LEU A 6 -7.12 -4.57 1.54
CA LEU A 6 -8.19 -5.39 1.01
C LEU A 6 -7.71 -5.97 -0.34
N GLU A 7 -7.60 -7.29 -0.43
CA GLU A 7 -7.13 -7.98 -1.65
C GLU A 7 -8.29 -8.27 -2.60
N SER A 8 -9.38 -8.79 -2.06
CA SER A 8 -10.56 -9.15 -2.83
C SER A 8 -11.80 -9.22 -1.95
N PHE A 9 -12.97 -9.24 -2.58
CA PHE A 9 -14.20 -9.65 -1.92
C PHE A 9 -15.00 -10.58 -2.81
N ARG A 10 -15.81 -11.43 -2.18
CA ARG A 10 -16.75 -12.33 -2.84
C ARG A 10 -18.15 -12.01 -2.36
N CYS A 11 -19.05 -11.70 -3.29
CA CYS A 11 -20.49 -11.70 -3.06
C CYS A 11 -20.96 -13.15 -3.18
N HIS A 12 -21.61 -13.68 -2.15
CA HIS A 12 -22.25 -15.01 -2.21
C HIS A 12 -23.74 -14.88 -2.46
N GLU A 13 -24.37 -13.91 -1.79
CA GLU A 13 -25.78 -13.54 -1.90
C GLU A 13 -25.83 -12.00 -1.91
N GLU A 14 -26.58 -11.44 -2.84
CA GLU A 14 -26.83 -9.99 -2.98
C GLU A 14 -27.70 -9.46 -1.84
N THR A 15 -27.68 -8.15 -1.62
CA THR A 15 -28.60 -7.45 -0.69
C THR A 15 -30.04 -7.46 -1.21
N ASP A 16 -31.02 -7.38 -0.29
CA ASP A 16 -32.46 -7.53 -0.60
C ASP A 16 -33.10 -6.22 -1.15
N GLU A 17 -32.38 -5.51 -2.02
CA GLU A 17 -32.68 -4.13 -2.40
C GLU A 17 -33.14 -3.96 -3.87
N VAL A 18 -33.72 -2.81 -4.20
CA VAL A 18 -34.16 -2.50 -5.57
C VAL A 18 -33.06 -1.72 -6.28
N GLY A 19 -32.14 -2.41 -6.94
CA GLY A 19 -31.02 -1.77 -7.59
C GLY A 19 -29.97 -2.79 -8.03
N ALA A 20 -28.82 -2.29 -8.44
CA ALA A 20 -27.61 -3.09 -8.52
C ALA A 20 -26.88 -2.93 -7.18
N ASP A 21 -26.34 -4.00 -6.61
CA ASP A 21 -25.55 -3.91 -5.38
C ASP A 21 -24.28 -3.09 -5.62
N GLU A 22 -24.05 -2.08 -4.78
CA GLU A 22 -22.86 -1.22 -4.87
C GLU A 22 -22.00 -1.24 -3.60
N PRO A 23 -21.49 -2.41 -3.14
CA PRO A 23 -20.84 -2.50 -1.84
C PRO A 23 -19.62 -1.58 -1.71
N TYR A 24 -19.40 -1.05 -0.52
CA TYR A 24 -18.18 -0.38 -0.14
C TYR A 24 -17.71 -0.77 1.26
N VAL A 25 -16.40 -0.76 1.45
CA VAL A 25 -15.75 -1.19 2.70
C VAL A 25 -15.15 0.00 3.40
N ILE A 26 -15.48 0.17 4.68
CA ILE A 26 -14.84 1.12 5.58
C ILE A 26 -13.85 0.37 6.47
N VAL A 27 -12.57 0.74 6.38
CA VAL A 27 -11.50 0.19 7.24
C VAL A 27 -10.95 1.28 8.14
N THR A 28 -11.18 1.15 9.44
CA THR A 28 -10.51 1.96 10.47
C THR A 28 -9.21 1.29 10.85
N ALA A 29 -8.09 1.98 10.70
CA ALA A 29 -6.79 1.53 11.19
C ALA A 29 -6.31 2.44 12.32
N VAL A 30 -5.88 1.83 13.43
CA VAL A 30 -5.36 2.52 14.62
C VAL A 30 -3.96 1.99 14.93
N ASP A 31 -3.02 2.90 15.09
CA ASP A 31 -1.69 2.67 15.62
C ASP A 31 -1.64 3.11 17.09
N LEU A 32 -1.36 2.15 17.98
CA LEU A 32 -1.27 2.36 19.42
C LEU A 32 0.14 2.80 19.88
N THR A 33 1.14 2.77 18.99
CA THR A 33 2.54 3.08 19.33
C THR A 33 2.88 4.56 19.29
N SER A 34 2.03 5.37 18.67
CA SER A 34 2.27 6.80 18.51
C SER A 34 2.37 7.53 19.86
N THR A 35 3.37 8.41 19.97
CA THR A 35 3.59 9.24 21.15
C THR A 35 3.74 10.70 20.78
N VAL A 36 3.19 11.60 21.59
CA VAL A 36 3.48 13.04 21.54
C VAL A 36 4.37 13.44 22.71
N SER A 37 5.26 14.40 22.51
CA SER A 37 6.09 14.94 23.60
C SER A 37 5.37 16.10 24.28
N VAL A 38 5.06 15.96 25.56
CA VAL A 38 4.51 17.04 26.39
C VAL A 38 5.56 17.39 27.44
N SER A 39 6.15 18.58 27.34
CA SER A 39 7.25 19.02 28.23
C SER A 39 8.42 18.03 28.29
N GLY A 40 8.72 17.34 27.17
CA GLY A 40 9.77 16.34 27.09
C GLY A 40 9.37 14.93 27.53
N ILE A 41 8.13 14.72 27.99
CA ILE A 41 7.60 13.41 28.39
C ILE A 41 6.83 12.80 27.21
N PRO A 42 7.18 11.59 26.75
CA PRO A 42 6.41 10.90 25.72
C PRO A 42 5.08 10.42 26.30
N VAL A 43 3.99 10.92 25.74
CA VAL A 43 2.62 10.54 26.08
C VAL A 43 2.07 9.68 24.94
N PRO A 44 1.67 8.41 25.18
CA PRO A 44 1.03 7.57 24.18
C PRO A 44 -0.29 8.19 23.74
N ILE A 45 -0.38 8.54 22.46
CA ILE A 45 -1.62 9.01 21.84
C ILE A 45 -1.80 8.19 20.57
N PRO A 46 -2.74 7.24 20.56
CA PRO A 46 -3.05 6.47 19.36
C PRO A 46 -3.38 7.38 18.19
N THR A 47 -2.80 7.07 17.03
CA THR A 47 -3.15 7.71 15.76
C THR A 47 -4.04 6.79 14.96
N SER A 48 -4.98 7.34 14.21
CA SER A 48 -5.88 6.53 13.39
C SER A 48 -6.17 7.17 12.04
N ARG A 49 -6.59 6.35 11.08
CA ARG A 49 -7.18 6.79 9.82
C ARG A 49 -8.27 5.83 9.39
N VAL A 50 -9.31 6.38 8.77
CA VAL A 50 -10.40 5.62 8.16
C VAL A 50 -10.25 5.68 6.64
N PHE A 51 -10.22 4.50 6.03
CA PHE A 51 -10.08 4.25 4.61
C PHE A 51 -11.42 3.78 4.03
N ARG A 52 -11.64 4.08 2.76
CA ARG A 52 -12.77 3.59 1.98
C ARG A 52 -12.25 2.82 0.77
N TYR A 53 -12.85 1.66 0.50
CA TYR A 53 -12.70 0.89 -0.72
C TYR A 53 -14.06 0.79 -1.41
N GLY A 54 -14.12 0.95 -2.74
CA GLY A 54 -15.37 1.04 -3.48
C GLY A 54 -15.93 2.48 -3.50
N ALA A 55 -17.22 2.70 -3.76
CA ALA A 55 -18.23 1.69 -4.08
C ALA A 55 -17.86 0.88 -5.32
N PHE A 56 -18.19 -0.41 -5.29
CA PHE A 56 -18.01 -1.34 -6.39
C PHE A 56 -19.38 -1.55 -7.01
N GLY A 57 -19.68 -0.92 -8.15
CA GLY A 57 -21.01 -1.05 -8.75
C GLY A 57 -21.20 -2.36 -9.52
N ASP A 58 -22.46 -2.77 -9.66
CA ASP A 58 -22.90 -3.94 -10.45
C ASP A 58 -22.29 -5.25 -9.93
N VAL A 59 -22.36 -5.46 -8.62
CA VAL A 59 -21.84 -6.67 -7.98
C VAL A 59 -22.92 -7.73 -7.90
N ASP A 60 -22.78 -8.80 -8.68
CA ASP A 60 -23.74 -9.89 -8.67
C ASP A 60 -23.36 -11.01 -7.68
N GLY A 61 -24.35 -11.83 -7.34
CA GLY A 61 -24.23 -13.02 -6.53
C GLY A 61 -23.26 -14.02 -7.16
N ALA A 62 -22.45 -14.65 -6.29
CA ALA A 62 -21.38 -15.58 -6.64
C ALA A 62 -20.16 -14.97 -7.35
N GLU A 63 -20.10 -13.65 -7.55
CA GLU A 63 -18.95 -12.96 -8.13
C GLU A 63 -17.77 -12.82 -7.15
N THR A 64 -16.58 -12.60 -7.69
CA THR A 64 -15.38 -12.31 -6.90
C THR A 64 -14.57 -11.22 -7.57
N HIS A 65 -14.42 -10.11 -6.85
CA HIS A 65 -13.79 -8.90 -7.33
C HIS A 65 -12.40 -8.74 -6.71
N GLN A 66 -11.40 -8.50 -7.54
CA GLN A 66 -10.06 -8.11 -7.08
C GLN A 66 -10.04 -6.61 -6.82
N VAL A 67 -9.51 -6.21 -5.68
CA VAL A 67 -9.49 -4.81 -5.27
C VAL A 67 -8.14 -4.18 -5.65
N PRO A 68 -8.13 -3.02 -6.35
CA PRO A 68 -6.91 -2.28 -6.61
C PRO A 68 -6.14 -2.02 -5.32
N PHE A 69 -4.82 -2.20 -5.37
CA PHE A 69 -4.02 -2.10 -4.16
C PHE A 69 -4.06 -0.70 -3.55
N GLN A 70 -4.53 -0.63 -2.31
CA GLN A 70 -4.47 0.52 -1.44
C GLN A 70 -4.21 -0.01 -0.03
N SER A 71 -3.09 0.38 0.58
CA SER A 71 -2.76 -0.02 1.96
C SER A 71 -3.55 0.82 2.96
N PHE A 72 -4.11 0.17 3.97
CA PHE A 72 -4.66 0.82 5.17
C PHE A 72 -3.67 0.83 6.35
N TRP A 73 -2.49 0.21 6.21
CA TRP A 73 -1.40 0.28 7.19
C TRP A 73 -0.19 1.03 6.66
N GLY A 74 0.46 1.82 7.52
CA GLY A 74 1.20 3.01 7.06
C GLY A 74 0.20 4.11 6.78
N LEU A 75 -0.33 4.72 7.84
CA LEU A 75 -1.58 5.50 7.83
C LEU A 75 -1.60 6.63 6.78
N ASN A 76 -0.46 7.15 6.37
CA ASN A 76 -0.29 8.19 5.36
C ASN A 76 0.63 7.78 4.20
N GLY A 77 0.73 6.47 3.95
CA GLY A 77 1.63 5.90 2.95
C GLY A 77 3.07 5.76 3.42
N GLU A 78 3.36 6.08 4.69
CA GLU A 78 4.66 5.83 5.29
C GLU A 78 4.88 4.34 5.53
N GLU A 79 6.15 3.98 5.53
CA GLU A 79 6.63 2.71 6.04
C GLU A 79 6.22 2.57 7.54
N ARG A 80 5.55 1.45 7.90
CA ARG A 80 5.16 1.16 9.29
C ARG A 80 5.28 -0.31 9.68
N SER A 81 5.81 -0.58 10.88
CA SER A 81 5.88 -1.95 11.43
C SER A 81 4.48 -2.37 11.87
N LEU A 82 4.11 -3.65 11.69
CA LEU A 82 2.84 -4.17 12.15
C LEU A 82 3.09 -5.17 13.29
N ARG A 83 2.54 -4.90 14.46
CA ARG A 83 2.51 -5.84 15.59
C ARG A 83 1.07 -6.07 16.02
N PRO A 84 0.64 -7.32 16.28
CA PRO A 84 -0.77 -7.62 16.56
C PRO A 84 -1.36 -6.82 17.74
N ASP A 85 -0.57 -6.59 18.78
CA ASP A 85 -1.04 -5.91 20.00
C ASP A 85 -0.93 -4.38 19.93
N ASP A 86 -0.23 -3.86 18.93
CA ASP A 86 0.00 -2.42 18.75
C ASP A 86 -0.87 -1.82 17.64
N ALA A 87 -1.66 -2.64 16.95
CA ALA A 87 -2.55 -2.24 15.87
C ALA A 87 -3.98 -2.72 16.12
N ILE A 88 -4.95 -1.89 15.73
CA ILE A 88 -6.38 -2.26 15.70
C ILE A 88 -6.92 -1.96 14.31
N PHE A 89 -7.61 -2.92 13.70
CA PHE A 89 -8.34 -2.74 12.45
C PHE A 89 -9.81 -3.08 12.65
N ILE A 90 -10.70 -2.12 12.41
CA ILE A 90 -12.15 -2.36 12.44
C ILE A 90 -12.69 -2.19 11.03
N VAL A 91 -13.41 -3.20 10.56
CA VAL A 91 -13.94 -3.29 9.20
C VAL A 91 -15.47 -3.24 9.26
N GLY A 92 -16.07 -2.33 8.50
CA GLY A 92 -17.50 -2.31 8.18
C GLY A 92 -17.72 -2.53 6.69
N LEU A 93 -18.81 -3.21 6.34
CA LEU A 93 -19.30 -3.37 4.98
C LEU A 93 -20.65 -2.66 4.87
N MET A 94 -20.80 -1.87 3.81
CA MET A 94 -21.99 -1.09 3.51
C MET A 94 -22.43 -1.40 2.08
N GLU A 95 -23.72 -1.31 1.83
CA GLU A 95 -24.35 -1.17 0.54
C GLU A 95 -24.42 0.35 0.22
N ASN A 96 -24.21 0.74 -1.05
CA ASN A 96 -24.35 2.14 -1.46
C ASN A 96 -25.57 2.33 -2.35
N ASP A 97 -26.50 3.13 -1.85
CA ASP A 97 -27.65 3.62 -2.60
C ASP A 97 -27.41 5.08 -3.02
N ASP A 98 -28.18 6.01 -2.43
CA ASP A 98 -28.11 7.46 -2.63
C ASP A 98 -27.19 8.15 -1.60
N GLY A 99 -26.50 7.39 -0.75
CA GLY A 99 -25.61 7.94 0.27
C GLY A 99 -24.30 8.48 -0.29
N ASN A 100 -23.47 8.98 0.63
CA ASN A 100 -22.15 9.48 0.29
C ASN A 100 -21.09 8.75 1.12
N PRO A 101 -20.46 7.71 0.55
CA PRO A 101 -19.48 6.90 1.25
C PRO A 101 -18.28 7.70 1.81
N GLU A 102 -17.90 8.82 1.18
CA GLU A 102 -16.84 9.69 1.69
C GLU A 102 -17.29 10.54 2.87
N ASN A 103 -18.54 11.00 2.89
CA ASN A 103 -19.12 11.66 4.07
C ASN A 103 -19.20 10.68 5.24
N LEU A 104 -19.67 9.43 4.99
CA LEU A 104 -19.72 8.40 6.02
C LEU A 104 -18.33 8.08 6.58
N ARG A 105 -17.33 7.92 5.70
CA ARG A 105 -15.92 7.75 6.11
C ARG A 105 -15.45 8.89 7.03
N GLY A 106 -15.84 10.14 6.74
CA GLY A 106 -15.55 11.30 7.58
C GLY A 106 -16.21 11.24 8.96
N ILE A 107 -17.48 10.83 9.02
CA ILE A 107 -18.23 10.64 10.27
C ILE A 107 -17.58 9.55 11.12
N VAL A 108 -17.27 8.40 10.53
CA VAL A 108 -16.57 7.30 11.22
C VAL A 108 -15.21 7.78 11.75
N ALA A 109 -14.45 8.56 10.98
CA ALA A 109 -13.17 9.11 11.44
C ALA A 109 -13.31 10.03 12.66
N ALA A 110 -14.33 10.90 12.69
CA ALA A 110 -14.61 11.75 13.84
C ALA A 110 -15.00 10.93 15.08
N THR A 111 -15.84 9.91 14.90
CA THR A 111 -16.24 8.98 15.96
C THR A 111 -15.03 8.24 16.54
N VAL A 112 -14.17 7.68 15.69
CA VAL A 112 -12.95 6.96 16.10
C VAL A 112 -12.03 7.87 16.93
N ALA A 113 -11.82 9.11 16.50
CA ALA A 113 -11.02 10.07 17.27
C ALA A 113 -11.61 10.33 18.66
N GLY A 114 -12.94 10.50 18.75
CA GLY A 114 -13.66 10.63 20.02
C GLY A 114 -13.49 9.40 20.92
N THR A 115 -13.69 8.20 20.37
CA THR A 115 -13.52 6.94 21.09
C THR A 115 -12.10 6.76 21.62
N LEU A 116 -11.06 7.04 20.81
CA LEU A 116 -9.67 6.91 21.24
C LEU A 116 -9.30 7.90 22.35
N SER A 117 -9.84 9.12 22.29
CA SER A 117 -9.60 10.14 23.32
C SER A 117 -10.17 9.76 24.69
N THR A 118 -11.32 9.08 24.72
CA THR A 118 -11.98 8.64 25.97
C THR A 118 -11.42 7.32 26.50
N THR A 119 -10.69 6.58 25.68
CA THR A 119 -10.13 5.27 26.03
C THR A 119 -8.62 5.27 26.18
N LEU A 120 -7.94 6.44 26.25
CA LEU A 120 -6.48 6.55 26.25
C LEU A 120 -5.78 5.58 27.23
N SER A 121 -6.25 5.50 28.48
CA SER A 121 -5.70 4.64 29.54
C SER A 121 -6.22 3.20 29.54
N ALA A 122 -7.17 2.87 28.66
CA ALA A 122 -7.74 1.53 28.59
C ALA A 122 -6.79 0.54 27.90
N ASP A 123 -6.93 -0.75 28.21
CA ASP A 123 -6.24 -1.83 27.50
C ASP A 123 -6.77 -1.97 26.05
N ARG A 124 -6.02 -2.70 25.21
CA ARG A 124 -6.37 -2.92 23.80
C ARG A 124 -7.76 -3.53 23.62
N GLY A 125 -8.13 -4.52 24.42
CA GLY A 125 -9.43 -5.20 24.31
C GLY A 125 -10.58 -4.24 24.59
N THR A 126 -10.46 -3.42 25.64
CA THR A 126 -11.42 -2.35 25.93
C THR A 126 -11.51 -1.34 24.78
N LYS A 127 -10.39 -0.91 24.20
CA LYS A 127 -10.38 -0.01 23.02
C LYS A 127 -11.11 -0.64 21.83
N VAL A 128 -10.82 -1.90 21.49
CA VAL A 128 -11.47 -2.63 20.39
C VAL A 128 -12.98 -2.69 20.59
N ASN A 129 -13.44 -3.11 21.78
CA ASN A 129 -14.87 -3.23 22.08
C ASN A 129 -15.58 -1.89 21.95
N ARG A 130 -14.96 -0.80 22.42
CA ARG A 130 -15.53 0.54 22.32
C ARG A 130 -15.56 1.03 20.87
N LEU A 131 -14.50 0.80 20.10
CA LEU A 131 -14.46 1.13 18.68
C LEU A 131 -15.52 0.37 17.90
N LEU A 132 -15.69 -0.94 18.12
CA LEU A 132 -16.75 -1.73 17.48
C LEU A 132 -18.13 -1.13 17.76
N GLN A 133 -18.44 -0.78 19.00
CA GLN A 133 -19.72 -0.19 19.39
C GLN A 133 -19.95 1.18 18.73
N ASP A 134 -18.98 2.09 18.86
CA ASP A 134 -19.13 3.47 18.39
C ASP A 134 -19.11 3.54 16.85
N ILE A 135 -18.27 2.73 16.18
CA ILE A 135 -18.27 2.61 14.71
C ILE A 135 -19.58 1.99 14.24
N ASN A 136 -20.10 0.95 14.91
CA ASN A 136 -21.38 0.36 14.55
C ASN A 136 -22.52 1.40 14.58
N SER A 137 -22.51 2.30 15.57
CA SER A 137 -23.45 3.42 15.62
C SER A 137 -23.21 4.45 14.52
N ALA A 138 -21.95 4.76 14.20
CA ALA A 138 -21.60 5.74 13.16
C ALA A 138 -21.99 5.26 11.76
N LEU A 139 -21.86 3.96 11.47
CA LEU A 139 -22.23 3.37 10.18
C LEU A 139 -23.74 3.46 9.89
N SER A 140 -24.58 3.59 10.91
CA SER A 140 -26.03 3.82 10.74
C SER A 140 -26.40 5.30 10.55
N THR A 141 -25.41 6.18 10.31
CA THR A 141 -25.68 7.61 10.08
C THR A 141 -26.13 7.83 8.65
N VAL A 142 -27.31 8.40 8.48
CA VAL A 142 -27.86 8.77 7.18
C VAL A 142 -26.98 9.81 6.49
N THR A 143 -26.49 9.51 5.28
CA THR A 143 -25.67 10.43 4.47
C THR A 143 -26.30 10.83 3.13
N GLY A 144 -27.50 10.34 2.81
CA GLY A 144 -28.28 10.59 1.60
C GLY A 144 -29.80 10.59 1.86
N ALA A 145 -30.60 10.74 0.80
CA ALA A 145 -32.07 10.57 0.78
C ALA A 145 -32.52 10.52 -0.71
N PRO A 146 -33.58 9.78 -1.09
CA PRO A 146 -34.57 9.09 -0.26
C PRO A 146 -34.25 7.64 0.12
N ASN A 147 -33.33 6.95 -0.58
CA ASN A 147 -32.79 5.66 -0.14
C ASN A 147 -31.49 5.87 0.66
N PHE A 148 -31.19 4.99 1.61
CA PHE A 148 -30.09 5.21 2.57
C PHE A 148 -29.15 4.01 2.54
N ASP A 149 -27.83 4.28 2.47
CA ASP A 149 -26.81 3.21 2.57
C ASP A 149 -27.08 2.27 3.74
N ASP A 150 -27.26 1.00 3.42
CA ASP A 150 -27.55 -0.04 4.39
C ASP A 150 -26.29 -0.79 4.84
N ARG A 151 -26.29 -1.18 6.12
CA ARG A 151 -25.15 -1.87 6.71
C ARG A 151 -25.30 -3.38 6.55
N VAL A 152 -24.37 -3.99 5.84
CA VAL A 152 -24.27 -5.45 5.69
C VAL A 152 -23.62 -6.07 6.93
N GLY A 153 -24.38 -6.19 8.02
CA GLY A 153 -23.95 -6.82 9.28
C GLY A 153 -23.10 -5.93 10.21
N ALA A 154 -22.81 -6.39 11.42
CA ALA A 154 -22.03 -5.59 12.38
C ALA A 154 -20.55 -5.46 11.94
N PRO A 155 -19.87 -4.34 12.25
CA PRO A 155 -18.44 -4.23 12.00
C PRO A 155 -17.66 -5.25 12.83
N GLN A 156 -16.51 -5.68 12.31
CA GLN A 156 -15.69 -6.75 12.88
C GLN A 156 -14.25 -6.31 13.04
N GLU A 157 -13.55 -6.85 14.03
CA GLU A 157 -12.10 -6.67 14.14
C GLU A 157 -11.39 -7.57 13.11
N LEU A 158 -10.53 -6.97 12.28
CA LEU A 158 -9.53 -7.68 11.51
C LEU A 158 -8.25 -7.77 12.35
N ARG A 159 -7.79 -9.00 12.63
CA ARG A 159 -6.56 -9.23 13.38
C ARG A 159 -5.61 -10.14 12.61
N PHE A 160 -4.44 -9.61 12.25
CA PHE A 160 -3.29 -10.40 11.85
C PHE A 160 -2.57 -10.89 13.11
N GLU A 161 -2.48 -12.20 13.30
CA GLU A 161 -1.79 -12.80 14.42
C GLU A 161 -0.27 -12.76 14.24
N GLN A 162 0.47 -13.12 15.28
CA GLN A 162 1.94 -13.09 15.21
C GLN A 162 2.48 -13.99 14.08
N GLY A 163 1.85 -15.14 13.83
CA GLY A 163 2.21 -16.02 12.71
C GLY A 163 1.90 -15.42 11.35
N ASP A 164 0.80 -14.66 11.23
CA ASP A 164 0.44 -13.94 10.00
C ASP A 164 1.46 -12.84 9.70
N VAL A 165 1.81 -12.05 10.72
CA VAL A 165 2.84 -11.00 10.63
C VAL A 165 4.19 -11.60 10.24
N ALA A 166 4.61 -12.67 10.92
CA ALA A 166 5.87 -13.34 10.62
C ALA A 166 5.90 -13.90 9.18
N LEU A 167 4.80 -14.48 8.70
CA LEU A 167 4.69 -14.93 7.30
C LEU A 167 4.78 -13.74 6.34
N ALA A 168 4.12 -12.64 6.65
CA ALA A 168 4.12 -11.44 5.83
C ALA A 168 5.53 -10.82 5.74
N GLU A 169 6.30 -10.86 6.83
CA GLU A 169 7.67 -10.34 6.92
C GLU A 169 8.65 -11.13 6.07
N THR A 170 8.39 -12.41 5.78
CA THR A 170 9.22 -13.15 4.81
C THR A 170 8.96 -12.74 3.35
N GLY A 171 8.10 -11.74 3.12
CA GLY A 171 7.60 -11.35 1.82
C GLY A 171 6.44 -12.21 1.31
N ASN A 172 6.05 -13.29 1.98
CA ASN A 172 4.85 -14.05 1.61
C ASN A 172 3.58 -13.26 1.91
N THR A 173 2.45 -13.66 1.34
CA THR A 173 1.16 -13.02 1.64
C THR A 173 0.45 -13.78 2.75
N ALA A 174 0.25 -13.16 3.91
CA ALA A 174 -0.67 -13.65 4.93
C ALA A 174 -2.09 -13.15 4.61
N ARG A 175 -3.09 -14.02 4.67
CA ARG A 175 -4.48 -13.70 4.35
C ARG A 175 -5.40 -13.95 5.52
N LYS A 176 -6.37 -13.05 5.73
CA LYS A 176 -7.46 -13.20 6.69
C LYS A 176 -8.76 -12.84 6.00
N SER A 177 -9.81 -13.59 6.28
CA SER A 177 -11.13 -13.33 5.71
C SER A 177 -12.12 -12.97 6.81
N LEU A 178 -12.98 -12.01 6.53
CA LEU A 178 -14.13 -11.65 7.35
C LEU A 178 -15.41 -11.94 6.57
N GLN A 179 -16.42 -12.51 7.24
CA GLN A 179 -17.72 -12.80 6.64
C GLN A 179 -18.74 -11.81 7.17
N PHE A 180 -19.46 -11.14 6.28
CA PHE A 180 -20.49 -10.18 6.60
C PHE A 180 -21.85 -10.71 6.13
N ARG A 181 -22.85 -10.61 7.00
CA ARG A 181 -24.24 -11.00 6.73
C ARG A 181 -25.16 -9.95 7.30
N GLY A 182 -26.04 -9.41 6.47
CA GLY A 182 -27.01 -8.39 6.85
C GLY A 182 -27.70 -7.86 5.59
N ASP A 183 -28.94 -7.41 5.77
CA ASP A 183 -29.76 -6.89 4.68
C ASP A 183 -29.91 -7.81 3.46
N GLY A 184 -30.11 -9.10 3.70
CA GLY A 184 -30.14 -10.13 2.63
C GLY A 184 -28.76 -10.55 2.13
N GLY A 185 -27.78 -9.64 2.15
CA GLY A 185 -26.45 -9.85 1.61
C GLY A 185 -25.56 -10.80 2.43
N HIS A 186 -24.70 -11.55 1.72
CA HIS A 186 -23.65 -12.38 2.30
C HIS A 186 -22.33 -12.22 1.54
N TYR A 187 -21.35 -11.64 2.22
CA TYR A 187 -20.07 -11.28 1.62
C TYR A 187 -18.90 -11.91 2.39
N THR A 188 -17.83 -12.23 1.66
CA THR A 188 -16.53 -12.55 2.25
C THR A 188 -15.49 -11.55 1.77
N LEU A 189 -14.95 -10.76 2.69
CA LEU A 189 -13.84 -9.85 2.43
C LEU A 189 -12.52 -10.57 2.73
N THR A 190 -11.58 -10.56 1.79
CA THR A 190 -10.24 -11.14 1.98
C THR A 190 -9.20 -10.03 2.09
N PHE A 191 -8.62 -9.92 3.27
CA PHE A 191 -7.54 -9.00 3.59
C PHE A 191 -6.20 -9.71 3.51
N ALA A 192 -5.17 -8.96 3.14
CA ALA A 192 -3.83 -9.45 3.02
C ALA A 192 -2.83 -8.55 3.73
N ALA A 193 -1.83 -9.16 4.37
CA ALA A 193 -0.63 -8.50 4.86
C ALA A 193 0.59 -9.08 4.13
N ARG A 194 1.49 -8.21 3.65
CA ARG A 194 2.71 -8.63 2.95
C ARG A 194 3.79 -7.55 3.04
N ASP A 195 5.04 -7.98 3.21
CA ASP A 195 6.17 -7.11 2.94
C ASP A 195 6.33 -6.90 1.42
N ARG A 196 6.09 -5.67 0.96
CA ARG A 196 6.27 -5.28 -0.44
C ARG A 196 7.61 -4.57 -0.68
N GLY A 197 8.38 -4.31 0.38
CA GLY A 197 9.60 -3.52 0.35
C GLY A 197 9.38 -2.02 0.47
N GLN A 198 10.41 -1.25 0.14
CA GLN A 198 10.41 0.20 0.29
C GLN A 198 9.57 0.84 -0.81
N ALA A 199 8.71 1.78 -0.43
CA ALA A 199 7.87 2.56 -1.35
C ALA A 199 8.59 3.77 -1.96
N ALA A 200 7.83 4.70 -2.53
CA ALA A 200 8.31 5.97 -3.10
C ALA A 200 9.32 5.86 -4.26
N TRP A 201 9.48 4.68 -4.84
CA TRP A 201 10.20 4.51 -6.10
C TRP A 201 9.29 4.92 -7.26
N ARG A 202 9.82 5.73 -8.18
CA ARG A 202 9.05 6.36 -9.26
C ARG A 202 9.75 6.22 -10.59
N PHE A 203 8.97 6.19 -11.64
CA PHE A 203 9.45 6.29 -13.01
C PHE A 203 9.69 7.76 -13.40
N CYS A 204 10.85 8.07 -13.97
CA CYS A 204 11.11 9.38 -14.55
C CYS A 204 10.78 9.40 -16.04
N HIS A 205 9.77 10.16 -16.47
CA HIS A 205 9.36 10.21 -17.89
C HIS A 205 10.38 10.89 -18.83
N ARG A 206 11.42 11.55 -18.29
CA ARG A 206 12.44 12.23 -19.11
C ARG A 206 13.64 11.34 -19.45
N CYS A 207 14.08 10.53 -18.49
CA CYS A 207 15.21 9.60 -18.68
C CYS A 207 14.81 8.12 -18.64
N ARG A 208 13.56 7.80 -18.34
CA ARG A 208 12.99 6.44 -18.19
C ARG A 208 13.56 5.62 -17.01
N THR A 209 14.44 6.21 -16.21
CA THR A 209 15.09 5.58 -15.06
C THR A 209 14.14 5.48 -13.86
N MET A 210 14.25 4.39 -13.09
CA MET A 210 13.67 4.25 -11.75
C MET A 210 14.47 5.10 -10.75
N PHE A 211 13.81 6.00 -10.04
CA PHE A 211 14.44 6.85 -9.03
C PHE A 211 13.64 6.89 -7.73
N PHE A 212 14.32 7.14 -6.61
CA PHE A 212 13.66 7.31 -5.32
C PHE A 212 13.15 8.75 -5.18
N ASP A 213 11.84 8.88 -4.91
CA ASP A 213 11.12 10.16 -4.84
C ASP A 213 10.74 10.55 -3.41
N GLY A 214 11.28 9.85 -2.41
CA GLY A 214 10.95 10.04 -0.99
C GLY A 214 11.58 11.28 -0.33
N PHE A 215 12.41 12.06 -1.05
CA PHE A 215 13.04 13.28 -0.53
C PHE A 215 12.51 14.54 -1.23
N PRO A 216 12.67 15.74 -0.62
CA PRO A 216 12.30 17.00 -1.27
C PRO A 216 13.09 17.29 -2.57
N THR A 217 14.37 16.93 -2.59
CA THR A 217 15.19 16.95 -3.81
C THR A 217 14.96 15.69 -4.64
N LYS A 218 15.35 15.70 -5.92
CA LYS A 218 15.02 14.61 -6.87
C LYS A 218 16.25 13.97 -7.54
N GLY A 219 17.44 14.21 -6.99
CA GLY A 219 18.72 13.74 -7.56
C GLY A 219 19.05 14.32 -8.94
N VAL A 220 20.29 14.17 -9.40
CA VAL A 220 20.70 14.64 -10.75
C VAL A 220 20.13 13.73 -11.86
N CYS A 221 19.29 14.29 -12.73
CA CYS A 221 18.76 13.61 -13.91
C CYS A 221 19.66 13.82 -15.14
N PRO A 222 19.94 12.79 -15.97
CA PRO A 222 20.72 12.95 -17.20
C PRO A 222 20.02 13.82 -18.26
N ALA A 223 18.72 14.07 -18.13
CA ALA A 223 17.97 15.03 -18.95
C ALA A 223 18.06 16.49 -18.43
N GLY A 224 18.82 16.74 -17.37
CA GLY A 224 18.98 18.06 -16.73
C GLY A 224 18.01 18.27 -15.57
N GLY A 225 18.47 18.97 -14.52
CA GLY A 225 17.71 19.22 -13.29
C GLY A 225 17.43 17.95 -12.47
N GLY A 226 16.36 17.99 -11.66
CA GLY A 226 15.90 16.88 -10.81
C GLY A 226 15.05 15.85 -11.56
N HIS A 227 15.00 14.58 -11.14
CA HIS A 227 14.09 13.60 -11.76
C HIS A 227 12.61 14.06 -11.73
N ALA A 228 11.82 13.65 -12.73
CA ALA A 228 10.44 14.09 -12.90
C ALA A 228 9.50 12.87 -12.93
N ALA A 229 8.85 12.60 -11.80
CA ALA A 229 7.98 11.45 -11.60
C ALA A 229 6.80 11.42 -12.60
N ALA A 230 6.45 10.22 -13.04
CA ALA A 230 5.22 9.93 -13.76
C ALA A 230 4.78 8.48 -13.49
N GLY A 231 3.50 8.18 -13.72
CA GLY A 231 2.94 6.85 -13.51
C GLY A 231 2.88 6.44 -12.04
N PHE A 232 3.22 5.19 -11.77
CA PHE A 232 2.98 4.48 -10.51
C PHE A 232 4.02 4.75 -9.43
N VAL A 233 3.67 4.42 -8.17
CA VAL A 233 4.63 4.27 -7.07
C VAL A 233 4.98 2.80 -6.95
N PHE A 234 6.26 2.47 -7.00
CA PHE A 234 6.77 1.10 -6.94
C PHE A 234 7.26 0.75 -5.53
N PHE A 235 7.18 -0.54 -5.22
CA PHE A 235 7.64 -1.13 -3.97
C PHE A 235 8.78 -2.09 -4.28
N LEU A 236 9.95 -1.84 -3.67
CA LEU A 236 11.16 -2.61 -3.94
C LEU A 236 11.58 -3.40 -2.70
N PRO A 237 11.55 -4.74 -2.73
CA PRO A 237 12.03 -5.56 -1.62
C PRO A 237 13.47 -5.22 -1.25
N HIS A 238 13.76 -5.15 0.04
CA HIS A 238 15.08 -4.86 0.57
C HIS A 238 15.42 -5.72 1.77
N GLU A 239 16.72 -5.80 2.10
CA GLU A 239 17.30 -6.59 3.20
C GLU A 239 17.21 -8.11 3.02
N HIS A 240 16.16 -8.61 2.39
CA HIS A 240 16.02 -10.00 1.96
C HIS A 240 15.31 -10.10 0.61
N ALA A 241 15.40 -11.27 -0.02
CA ALA A 241 14.63 -11.58 -1.21
C ALA A 241 13.13 -11.55 -0.89
N GLY A 242 12.32 -11.02 -1.82
CA GLY A 242 10.86 -11.11 -1.74
C GLY A 242 10.38 -12.55 -1.99
N PRO A 243 9.05 -12.78 -1.99
CA PRO A 243 8.50 -14.13 -2.18
C PRO A 243 8.74 -14.70 -3.57
N PHE A 244 8.95 -13.83 -4.56
CA PHE A 244 9.32 -14.21 -5.93
C PHE A 244 10.85 -14.36 -6.07
N GLY A 245 11.58 -14.43 -4.96
CA GLY A 245 13.02 -14.28 -4.94
C GLY A 245 13.42 -12.85 -5.29
N GLY A 246 14.57 -12.71 -5.93
CA GLY A 246 15.01 -11.44 -6.50
C GLY A 246 16.51 -11.42 -6.76
N GLN A 247 16.91 -10.72 -7.81
CA GLN A 247 18.32 -10.48 -8.06
C GLN A 247 18.85 -9.55 -6.95
N PRO A 248 19.94 -9.90 -6.24
CA PRO A 248 20.50 -9.06 -5.20
C PRO A 248 21.35 -7.92 -5.78
N ASP A 249 22.03 -7.19 -4.89
CA ASP A 249 23.02 -6.14 -5.21
C ASP A 249 22.48 -4.89 -5.89
N TRP A 250 21.16 -4.69 -5.87
CA TRP A 250 20.55 -3.43 -6.27
C TRP A 250 20.70 -2.39 -5.17
N ARG A 251 21.06 -1.16 -5.57
CA ARG A 251 21.43 -0.09 -4.63
C ARG A 251 20.83 1.24 -5.06
N PHE A 252 20.54 2.06 -4.06
CA PHE A 252 20.22 3.47 -4.23
C PHE A 252 21.51 4.29 -4.35
N CYS A 253 21.56 5.21 -5.32
CA CYS A 253 22.61 6.22 -5.45
C CYS A 253 22.15 7.56 -4.88
N ASP A 254 22.77 8.02 -3.80
CA ASP A 254 22.44 9.26 -3.08
C ASP A 254 22.72 10.56 -3.84
N ARG A 255 23.37 10.50 -5.00
CA ARG A 255 23.68 11.70 -5.80
C ARG A 255 22.72 11.90 -6.98
N CYS A 256 22.31 10.82 -7.62
CA CYS A 256 21.37 10.87 -8.75
C CYS A 256 19.99 10.30 -8.42
N PHE A 257 19.84 9.70 -7.24
CA PHE A 257 18.64 9.03 -6.74
C PHE A 257 18.16 7.82 -7.55
N ALA A 258 18.96 7.38 -8.53
CA ALA A 258 18.62 6.23 -9.38
C ALA A 258 18.85 4.90 -8.64
N MET A 259 17.99 3.93 -8.92
CA MET A 259 18.23 2.52 -8.63
C MET A 259 19.26 1.98 -9.63
N PHE A 260 20.37 1.43 -9.14
CA PHE A 260 21.41 0.84 -9.99
C PHE A 260 21.85 -0.52 -9.50
N TRP A 261 22.23 -1.40 -10.43
CA TRP A 261 22.74 -2.71 -10.11
C TRP A 261 24.25 -2.65 -9.84
N SER A 262 24.66 -3.14 -8.67
CA SER A 262 26.03 -3.02 -8.15
C SER A 262 26.76 -4.36 -8.02
N GLY A 263 26.20 -5.43 -8.62
CA GLY A 263 26.72 -6.80 -8.52
C GLY A 263 28.00 -7.05 -9.32
N ASP A 264 28.42 -6.13 -10.19
CA ASP A 264 29.76 -6.14 -10.78
C ASP A 264 30.70 -5.23 -9.96
N PRO A 265 31.63 -5.78 -9.16
CA PRO A 265 32.51 -4.99 -8.32
C PRO A 265 33.42 -4.05 -9.11
N ASN A 266 33.73 -4.37 -10.37
CA ASN A 266 34.64 -3.61 -11.22
C ASN A 266 33.93 -2.52 -12.04
N ASN A 267 32.60 -2.53 -12.08
CA ASN A 267 31.85 -1.57 -12.88
C ASN A 267 30.51 -1.20 -12.23
N GLN A 268 30.53 -0.06 -11.53
CA GLN A 268 29.37 0.53 -10.87
C GLN A 268 28.51 1.41 -11.80
N GLY A 269 28.89 1.58 -13.06
CA GLY A 269 28.20 2.45 -14.02
C GLY A 269 28.45 3.94 -13.80
N ARG A 270 28.29 4.73 -14.87
CA ARG A 270 28.49 6.18 -14.86
C ARG A 270 27.29 6.89 -14.21
N CYS A 271 27.57 7.76 -13.25
CA CYS A 271 26.58 8.60 -12.57
C CYS A 271 26.44 9.97 -13.27
N PRO A 272 25.21 10.49 -13.47
CA PRO A 272 24.99 11.83 -14.02
C PRO A 272 25.48 12.97 -13.12
N ALA A 273 25.70 12.72 -11.83
CA ALA A 273 26.37 13.65 -10.92
C ALA A 273 27.92 13.60 -11.02
N GLY A 274 28.47 12.88 -11.99
CA GLY A 274 29.91 12.67 -12.19
C GLY A 274 30.45 11.42 -11.48
N GLY A 275 31.48 10.80 -12.05
CA GLY A 275 32.09 9.57 -11.53
C GLY A 275 31.15 8.35 -11.60
N ASN A 276 31.36 7.40 -10.69
CA ASN A 276 30.60 6.15 -10.59
C ASN A 276 29.43 6.27 -9.59
N HIS A 277 28.39 5.44 -9.72
CA HIS A 277 27.33 5.38 -8.71
C HIS A 277 27.87 5.01 -7.31
N THR A 278 27.30 5.63 -6.29
CA THR A 278 27.61 5.41 -4.86
C THR A 278 26.53 4.55 -4.23
N LYS A 279 26.89 3.60 -3.37
CA LYS A 279 25.93 2.71 -2.70
C LYS A 279 25.48 3.37 -1.39
N GLN A 280 24.19 3.67 -1.23
CA GLN A 280 23.63 4.22 0.00
C GLN A 280 22.37 3.47 0.43
N GLY A 281 22.12 3.38 1.73
CA GLY A 281 20.90 2.79 2.28
C GLY A 281 20.84 1.27 2.07
N PHE A 282 19.64 0.77 1.80
CA PHE A 282 19.37 -0.66 1.73
C PHE A 282 20.02 -1.36 0.53
N MET A 283 20.18 -2.68 0.65
CA MET A 283 20.38 -3.56 -0.49
C MET A 283 19.03 -4.11 -0.92
N PHE A 284 18.70 -3.95 -2.19
CA PHE A 284 17.43 -4.35 -2.76
C PHE A 284 17.55 -5.68 -3.49
N PHE A 285 16.44 -6.41 -3.52
CA PHE A 285 16.29 -7.70 -4.20
C PHE A 285 15.17 -7.56 -5.21
N LEU A 286 15.51 -7.38 -6.49
CA LEU A 286 14.50 -7.06 -7.48
C LEU A 286 13.89 -8.33 -8.08
N PRO A 287 12.57 -8.54 -7.91
CA PRO A 287 11.88 -9.70 -8.47
C PRO A 287 11.90 -9.66 -10.00
N HIS A 288 12.08 -10.83 -10.61
CA HIS A 288 12.13 -11.00 -12.06
C HIS A 288 11.49 -12.32 -12.47
N ASP A 289 11.02 -12.36 -13.72
CA ASP A 289 10.55 -13.59 -14.38
C ASP A 289 9.49 -14.41 -13.60
N HIS A 290 8.56 -13.73 -12.92
CA HIS A 290 7.45 -14.37 -12.19
C HIS A 290 6.07 -14.08 -12.79
N ASN A 291 5.13 -15.01 -12.58
CA ASN A 291 3.74 -14.91 -13.08
C ASN A 291 2.82 -14.08 -12.17
N GLY A 292 3.33 -13.58 -11.04
CA GLY A 292 2.57 -12.74 -10.11
C GLY A 292 2.22 -11.36 -10.68
N PRO A 293 1.47 -10.53 -9.93
CA PRO A 293 1.15 -9.15 -10.34
C PRO A 293 2.43 -8.29 -10.46
N GLY A 294 2.30 -7.11 -11.06
CA GLY A 294 3.38 -6.12 -11.17
C GLY A 294 3.62 -5.63 -12.60
N GLN A 295 4.25 -4.46 -12.72
CA GLN A 295 4.62 -3.88 -14.01
C GLN A 295 5.91 -4.53 -14.47
N ASP A 296 5.92 -5.11 -15.66
CA ASP A 296 7.10 -5.71 -16.28
C ASP A 296 7.85 -4.69 -17.16
N GLN A 297 8.78 -5.18 -17.98
CA GLN A 297 9.65 -4.39 -18.86
C GLN A 297 10.64 -3.49 -18.12
N TRP A 298 10.84 -3.69 -16.82
CA TRP A 298 11.96 -3.06 -16.11
C TRP A 298 13.23 -3.82 -16.45
N ARG A 299 14.23 -3.10 -16.98
CA ARG A 299 15.53 -3.65 -17.40
C ARG A 299 16.64 -2.83 -16.77
N PHE A 300 17.86 -3.36 -16.73
CA PHE A 300 19.03 -2.56 -16.38
C PHE A 300 19.80 -2.17 -17.63
N CYS A 301 20.43 -1.01 -17.60
CA CYS A 301 21.31 -0.54 -18.68
C CYS A 301 22.74 -1.03 -18.45
N ASP A 302 23.35 -1.75 -19.39
CA ASP A 302 24.77 -2.17 -19.25
C ASP A 302 25.77 -1.00 -19.21
N LYS A 303 25.46 0.11 -19.87
CA LYS A 303 26.37 1.26 -19.95
C LYS A 303 26.41 2.07 -18.64
N CYS A 304 25.26 2.29 -18.02
CA CYS A 304 25.16 3.14 -16.82
C CYS A 304 24.64 2.42 -15.58
N ARG A 305 24.35 1.12 -15.67
CA ARG A 305 23.90 0.23 -14.58
C ARG A 305 22.56 0.57 -13.92
N VAL A 306 21.93 1.70 -14.26
CA VAL A 306 20.61 2.07 -13.73
C VAL A 306 19.49 1.17 -14.26
N MET A 307 18.47 0.97 -13.44
CA MET A 307 17.20 0.40 -13.86
C MET A 307 16.39 1.42 -14.67
N PHE A 308 15.84 1.00 -15.80
CA PHE A 308 14.98 1.82 -16.64
C PHE A 308 13.81 1.00 -17.17
N TRP A 309 12.70 1.68 -17.45
CA TRP A 309 11.54 1.03 -18.04
C TRP A 309 11.71 0.95 -19.56
N ASN A 310 11.65 -0.26 -20.09
CA ASN A 310 11.89 -0.59 -21.50
C ASN A 310 10.59 -0.79 -22.30
N GLY A 311 9.42 -0.51 -21.70
CA GLY A 311 8.11 -0.71 -22.31
C GLY A 311 7.75 0.27 -23.43
N GLU A 312 8.47 1.38 -23.57
CA GLU A 312 8.25 2.39 -24.62
C GLU A 312 9.32 2.33 -25.72
N ALA A 313 8.99 2.77 -26.94
CA ALA A 313 9.96 2.88 -28.04
C ALA A 313 11.13 3.83 -27.69
N ASN A 314 10.83 4.95 -27.03
CA ASN A 314 11.84 5.90 -26.55
C ASN A 314 12.47 5.40 -25.24
N LYS A 315 13.75 5.02 -25.29
CA LYS A 315 14.49 4.47 -24.15
C LYS A 315 15.07 5.52 -23.20
N GLY A 316 14.69 6.79 -23.33
CA GLY A 316 15.15 7.87 -22.45
C GLY A 316 16.60 8.27 -22.66
N ARG A 317 17.03 9.36 -22.02
CA ARG A 317 18.42 9.81 -22.12
C ARG A 317 19.34 9.04 -21.17
N CYS A 318 20.28 8.29 -21.75
CA CYS A 318 21.36 7.65 -21.02
C CYS A 318 22.55 8.61 -20.82
N ILE A 319 23.14 8.62 -19.63
CA ILE A 319 24.34 9.43 -19.34
C ILE A 319 25.58 8.97 -20.12
N ALA A 320 25.61 7.71 -20.56
CA ALA A 320 26.66 7.18 -21.43
C ALA A 320 26.45 7.55 -22.92
N GLY A 321 25.41 8.34 -23.24
CA GLY A 321 25.05 8.73 -24.61
C GLY A 321 23.95 7.86 -25.21
N GLY A 322 23.08 8.49 -26.02
CA GLY A 322 21.95 7.82 -26.67
C GLY A 322 20.88 7.33 -25.68
N GLY A 323 20.14 6.29 -26.11
CA GLY A 323 19.13 5.59 -25.31
C GLY A 323 19.70 4.55 -24.34
N HIS A 324 18.94 4.17 -23.32
CA HIS A 324 19.29 3.02 -22.47
C HIS A 324 19.30 1.71 -23.28
N ASN A 325 20.22 0.80 -22.94
CA ASN A 325 20.38 -0.49 -23.60
C ASN A 325 20.01 -1.62 -22.64
N ALA A 326 18.91 -2.34 -22.91
CA ALA A 326 18.39 -3.36 -22.01
C ALA A 326 19.32 -4.58 -21.93
N GLN A 327 19.63 -5.03 -20.72
CA GLN A 327 20.37 -6.26 -20.45
C GLN A 327 19.77 -7.03 -19.27
N GLY A 328 20.19 -8.29 -19.12
CA GLY A 328 19.79 -9.18 -18.02
C GLY A 328 18.31 -9.51 -18.00
N PHE A 329 17.80 -9.77 -16.78
CA PHE A 329 16.42 -10.18 -16.52
C PHE A 329 15.38 -9.12 -16.91
N ASN A 330 14.13 -9.57 -17.03
CA ASN A 330 12.96 -8.71 -17.08
C ASN A 330 12.37 -8.61 -15.68
N PHE A 331 12.63 -7.49 -15.00
CA PHE A 331 12.11 -7.25 -13.66
C PHE A 331 10.63 -6.91 -13.73
N LYS A 332 9.89 -7.41 -12.75
CA LYS A 332 8.46 -7.19 -12.61
C LYS A 332 8.18 -6.68 -11.22
N LEU A 333 7.71 -5.43 -11.12
CA LEU A 333 7.70 -4.69 -9.86
C LEU A 333 6.28 -4.45 -9.39
N ASP A 334 6.03 -4.69 -8.10
CA ASP A 334 4.77 -4.36 -7.43
C ASP A 334 4.61 -2.83 -7.37
N PHE A 335 3.38 -2.33 -7.57
CA PHE A 335 3.09 -0.89 -7.65
C PHE A 335 1.69 -0.51 -7.15
N THR A 336 1.47 0.78 -6.86
CA THR A 336 0.13 1.42 -6.75
C THR A 336 -0.14 2.29 -7.97
N PRO A 337 -1.36 2.23 -8.55
CA PRO A 337 -1.83 3.14 -9.60
C PRO A 337 -1.63 4.63 -9.28
#